data_AF-A0A560WI93-F1
#
_entry.id   AF-A0A560WI93-F1
#
_cell.length_a   1.000
_cell.length_b   1.000
_cell.length_c   1.000
_cell.angle_alpha   90.00
_cell.angle_beta   90.00
_cell.angle_gamma   90.00
#
_symmetry.space_group_name_H-M   'P 1'
#
loop_
_entity.id
_entity.type
_entity.pdbx_description
1 polymer ?
#
loop_
_entity_poly.entity_id
_entity_poly.type
_entity_poly.pdbx_seq_one_letter_code
_entity_poly.pdbx_strand_id
1 'polypeptide(L)' 'MADVLVRDIPDAVLAGVDANAARLGLSRAEYIRRRLAADAATVASPVTPSDLRLFADRFADLVDPEVMGNAWR' A
#
# COMPACT_ATOMS: atom_id res chain seq x y z
N MET A 1 -17.57 8.51 -10.64
CA MET A 1 -16.13 8.76 -10.45
C MET A 1 -15.91 10.26 -10.58
N ALA A 2 -15.11 10.87 -9.71
CA ALA A 2 -14.78 12.30 -9.80
C ALA A 2 -13.39 12.45 -10.42
N ASP A 3 -13.24 13.46 -11.28
CA ASP A 3 -11.96 13.81 -11.87
C ASP A 3 -11.23 14.83 -11.00
N VAL A 4 -9.91 14.68 -10.89
CA VAL A 4 -9.05 15.58 -10.12
C VAL A 4 -7.95 16.10 -11.03
N LEU A 5 -7.83 17.43 -11.10
CA LEU A 5 -6.75 18.11 -11.80
C LEU A 5 -5.77 18.69 -10.79
N VAL A 6 -4.53 18.19 -10.82
CA VAL A 6 -3.43 18.74 -10.03
C VAL A 6 -2.55 19.57 -10.96
N ARG A 7 -2.37 20.85 -10.62
CA ARG A 7 -1.58 21.81 -11.42
C ARG A 7 -0.23 22.07 -10.76
N ASP A 8 0.68 22.63 -11.56
CA ASP A 8 1.97 23.17 -11.10
C ASP A 8 2.83 22.12 -10.35
N ILE A 9 2.81 20.87 -10.82
CA ILE A 9 3.67 19.81 -10.31
C ILE A 9 5.10 20.09 -10.82
N PRO A 10 6.11 20.18 -9.94
CA PRO A 10 7.49 20.32 -10.37
C PRO A 10 7.92 19.13 -11.23
N ASP A 11 8.64 19.38 -12.33
CA ASP A 11 9.05 18.34 -13.29
C ASP A 11 9.79 17.17 -12.62
N ALA A 12 10.63 17.46 -11.63
CA ALA A 12 11.35 16.44 -10.88
C ALA A 12 10.41 15.49 -10.10
N VAL A 13 9.30 16.02 -9.56
CA VAL A 13 8.29 15.21 -8.87
C VAL A 13 7.56 14.33 -9.88
N LEU A 14 7.19 14.89 -11.04
CA LEU A 14 6.51 14.15 -12.10
C LEU A 14 7.39 13.00 -12.65
N ALA A 15 8.68 13.27 -12.87
CA ALA A 15 9.65 12.25 -13.28
C ALA A 15 9.79 11.12 -12.25
N GLY A 16 9.79 11.46 -10.96
CA GLY A 16 9.78 10.45 -9.88
C GLY A 16 8.52 9.60 -9.87
N VAL A 17 7.35 10.20 -10.16
CA VAL A 17 6.09 9.47 -10.31
C VAL A 17 6.15 8.51 -11.51
N ASP A 18 6.65 8.96 -12.66
CA ASP A 18 6.78 8.13 -13.85
C ASP A 18 7.72 6.95 -13.65
N ALA A 19 8.87 7.19 -13.01
CA ALA A 19 9.83 6.13 -12.70
C ALA A 19 9.20 5.05 -11.79
N ASN A 20 8.43 5.47 -10.78
CA ASN A 20 7.73 4.54 -9.90
C ASN A 20 6.62 3.77 -10.63
N ALA A 21 5.86 4.44 -11.49
CA ALA A 21 4.82 3.81 -12.29
C ALA A 21 5.41 2.77 -13.26
N ALA A 22 6.48 3.13 -13.98
CA ALA A 22 7.18 2.26 -14.92
C ALA A 22 7.76 1.01 -14.23
N ARG A 23 8.37 1.17 -13.05
CA ARG A 23 8.88 0.05 -12.23
C ARG A 23 7.80 -0.96 -11.88
N LEU A 24 6.54 -0.53 -11.77
CA LEU A 24 5.39 -1.37 -11.46
C LEU A 24 4.59 -1.80 -12.70
N GLY A 25 5.01 -1.40 -13.90
CA GLY A 25 4.26 -1.67 -15.14
C GLY A 25 2.92 -0.94 -15.22
N LEU A 26 2.77 0.19 -14.54
CA LEU A 26 1.53 0.96 -14.47
C LEU A 26 1.63 2.24 -15.31
N SER A 27 0.47 2.70 -15.80
CA SER A 27 0.38 4.07 -16.30
C SER A 27 0.51 5.08 -15.14
N ARG A 28 0.96 6.30 -15.45
CA ARG A 28 1.02 7.40 -14.47
C ARG A 28 -0.31 7.58 -13.72
N ALA A 29 -1.42 7.63 -14.46
CA ALA A 29 -2.74 7.83 -13.90
C ALA A 29 -3.18 6.68 -12.98
N GLU A 30 -2.86 5.44 -13.35
CA GLU A 30 -3.16 4.26 -12.50
C GLU A 30 -2.33 4.27 -11.22
N TYR A 31 -1.04 4.59 -11.31
CA TYR A 31 -0.18 4.72 -10.15
C TYR A 31 -0.70 5.78 -9.16
N ILE A 32 -1.06 6.97 -9.66
CA ILE A 32 -1.62 8.04 -8.83
C ILE A 32 -2.94 7.59 -8.18
N ARG A 33 -3.86 6.96 -8.94
CA ARG A 33 -5.13 6.46 -8.40
C ARG A 33 -4.91 5.45 -7.26
N ARG A 34 -4.00 4.48 -7.43
CA ARG A 34 -3.67 3.51 -6.37
C ARG A 34 -3.06 4.18 -5.16
N ARG A 35 -2.20 5.17 -5.37
CA ARG A 35 -1.57 5.90 -4.26
C ARG A 35 -2.58 6.70 -3.45
N LEU A 36 -3.51 7.40 -4.11
CA LEU A 36 -4.60 8.12 -3.46
C LEU A 36 -5.56 7.18 -2.73
N ALA A 37 -5.89 6.03 -3.33
CA ALA A 37 -6.73 5.02 -2.68
C ALA A 37 -6.06 4.44 -1.41
N ALA A 38 -4.76 4.16 -1.46
CA ALA A 38 -4.01 3.66 -0.30
C ALA A 38 -3.92 4.73 0.81
N ASP A 39 -3.70 5.99 0.44
CA ASP A 39 -3.67 7.10 1.39
C ASP A 39 -5.03 7.29 2.09
N ALA A 40 -6.13 7.29 1.31
CA ALA A 40 -7.48 7.40 1.86
C ALA A 40 -7.90 6.20 2.73
N ALA A 41 -7.38 5.00 2.45
CA ALA A 41 -7.64 3.81 3.25
C ALA A 41 -6.80 3.74 4.54
N THR A 42 -5.74 4.55 4.65
CA THR A 42 -4.85 4.52 5.81
C THR A 42 -5.49 5.28 6.97
N VAL A 43 -5.83 4.54 8.04
CA VAL A 43 -6.31 5.14 9.29
C VAL A 43 -5.10 5.44 10.18
N ALA A 44 -4.90 6.70 10.51
CA ALA A 44 -3.89 7.13 11.47
C ALA A 44 -4.36 6.87 12.91
N SER A 45 -4.33 5.61 13.33
CA SER A 45 -4.54 5.21 14.73
C SER A 45 -3.20 4.93 15.42
N PRO A 46 -2.96 5.42 16.64
CA PRO A 46 -1.80 5.04 17.43
C PRO A 46 -1.76 3.53 17.62
N VAL A 47 -0.59 2.93 17.43
CA VAL A 47 -0.35 1.50 17.68
C VAL A 47 0.29 1.37 19.05
N THR A 48 -0.32 0.55 19.92
CA THR A 48 0.18 0.26 21.27
C THR A 48 0.86 -1.11 21.34
N PRO A 49 1.67 -1.38 22.39
CA PRO A 49 2.21 -2.72 22.62
C PRO A 49 1.13 -3.81 22.75
N SER A 50 -0.04 -3.47 23.27
CA SER A 50 -1.17 -4.40 23.40
C SER A 50 -1.73 -4.82 22.05
N ASP A 51 -1.80 -3.88 21.09
CA ASP A 51 -2.22 -4.17 19.72
C ASP A 51 -1.26 -5.14 19.03
N LEU A 52 0.05 -4.94 19.24
CA LEU A 52 1.07 -5.84 18.72
C LEU A 52 0.98 -7.24 19.35
N ARG A 53 0.69 -7.32 20.65
CA ARG A 53 0.52 -8.62 21.34
C ARG A 53 -0.71 -9.36 20.84
N LEU A 54 -1.84 -8.66 20.70
CA LEU A 54 -3.06 -9.21 20.11
C LEU A 54 -2.82 -9.70 18.68
N PHE A 55 -2.08 -8.93 17.86
CA PHE A 55 -1.72 -9.35 16.51
C PHE A 55 -0.86 -10.62 16.52
N ALA A 56 0.17 -10.68 17.35
CA ALA A 56 1.06 -11.84 17.46
C ALA A 56 0.30 -13.10 17.89
N ASP A 57 -0.59 -12.98 18.88
CA ASP A 57 -1.39 -14.10 19.36
C ASP A 57 -2.40 -14.56 18.29
N ARG A 58 -3.04 -13.61 17.58
CA ARG A 58 -4.07 -13.90 16.58
C ARG A 58 -3.53 -14.55 15.31
N PHE A 59 -2.32 -14.17 14.90
CA PHE A 59 -1.68 -14.61 13.65
C PHE A 59 -0.44 -15.49 13.94
N ALA A 60 -0.44 -16.19 15.07
CA ALA A 60 0.66 -17.05 15.50
C ALA A 60 0.91 -18.22 14.53
N ASP A 61 -0.06 -18.60 13.71
CA ASP A 61 0.02 -19.64 12.70
C ASP A 61 0.71 -19.20 11.40
N LEU A 62 0.96 -17.91 11.19
CA LEU A 62 1.74 -17.42 10.04
C LEU A 62 3.18 -17.94 10.02
N VAL A 63 3.69 -18.43 11.16
CA VAL A 63 5.01 -19.07 11.25
C VAL A 63 4.96 -20.60 11.13
N ASP A 64 3.76 -21.19 11.06
CA ASP A 64 3.59 -22.63 10.85
C ASP A 64 3.82 -22.98 9.35
N PRO A 65 4.88 -23.75 9.02
CA PRO A 65 5.19 -24.09 7.63
C PRO A 65 4.11 -24.94 6.95
N GLU A 66 3.38 -25.77 7.69
CA GLU A 66 2.29 -26.58 7.13
C GLU A 66 1.09 -25.72 6.81
N VAL A 67 0.70 -24.81 7.71
CA VAL A 67 -0.40 -23.86 7.48
C VAL A 67 -0.10 -22.97 6.28
N MET A 68 1.10 -22.37 6.23
CA MET A 68 1.50 -21.55 5.09
C MET A 68 1.63 -22.38 3.83
N GLY A 69 2.19 -23.59 3.90
CA GLY A 69 2.29 -24.50 2.75
C GLY A 69 0.93 -24.88 2.16
N ASN A 70 -0.12 -24.98 2.99
CA ASN A 70 -1.49 -25.22 2.54
C ASN A 70 -2.14 -23.96 1.95
N ALA A 71 -1.84 -22.76 2.45
CA ALA A 71 -2.43 -21.51 1.98
C ALA A 71 -1.99 -21.10 0.56
N TRP A 72 -0.84 -21.61 0.09
CA TRP A 72 -0.25 -21.28 -1.22
C TRP A 72 -0.39 -22.40 -2.26
N ARG A 73 -1.12 -23.47 -1.96
CA ARG A 73 -1.50 -24.53 -2.91
C ARG A 73 -2.83 -24.21 -3.58
#